data_AF-A0A8T5M4L8-F1
#
_entry.id   AF-A0A8T5M4L8-F1
#
_cell.length_a   1.000
_cell.length_b   1.000
_cell.length_c   1.000
_cell.angle_alpha   90.00
_cell.angle_beta   90.00
_cell.angle_gamma   90.00
#
_symmetry.space_group_name_H-M   'P 1'
#
loop_
_entity.id
_entity.type
_entity.pdbx_description
1 polymer ?
#
loop_
_entity_poly.entity_id
_entity_poly.type
_entity_poly.pdbx_seq_one_letter_code
_entity_poly.pdbx_strand_id
1 'polypeptide(L)'
;MVRGWAGEHLAPLLRKPDRKHNIYKPILGIDTMNKLLMIFVFSILFLSIVGTALADEETGHVVIHIKNREPQITTISIMPEKAYPDSVLRCVAIVDDERPEDVHLEYSWKINAIESVEQSEELIGFNADDYVECIAYPIDSAGAVGTKITASTTILNPTFSEKITKVVLNIFGEADYEKSAELDNQGLSAVTGHVIYEGIGETNIAWSLIVIVFILALINVNLVLRHRAKK
;
A
#
# COMPACT_ATOMS: atom_id res chain seq x y z
N MET A 1 -25.46 -54.68 28.50
CA MET A 1 -26.62 -54.04 29.16
C MET A 1 -27.48 -53.51 28.01
N VAL A 2 -28.65 -53.99 27.63
CA VAL A 2 -29.66 -54.94 28.15
C VAL A 2 -30.36 -55.57 26.92
N ARG A 3 -30.49 -56.90 26.95
CA ARG A 3 -31.60 -57.82 26.51
C ARG A 3 -32.68 -57.25 25.56
N GLY A 4 -33.15 -57.91 24.49
CA GLY A 4 -33.48 -59.34 24.30
C GLY A 4 -34.97 -59.59 24.57
N TRP A 5 -35.72 -60.12 23.58
CA TRP A 5 -37.02 -60.88 23.64
C TRP A 5 -37.67 -60.85 22.23
N ALA A 6 -37.95 -61.90 21.46
CA ALA A 6 -38.40 -63.30 21.66
C ALA A 6 -39.80 -63.45 22.29
N GLY A 7 -40.69 -64.18 21.61
CA GLY A 7 -42.05 -64.55 22.08
C GLY A 7 -43.07 -64.57 20.93
N GLU A 8 -43.16 -65.59 20.08
CA GLU A 8 -43.80 -66.91 20.27
C GLU A 8 -45.33 -66.92 20.50
N HIS A 9 -45.97 -67.78 19.70
CA HIS A 9 -47.13 -68.62 19.99
C HIS A 9 -48.52 -68.02 20.22
N LEU A 10 -49.44 -68.32 19.28
CA LEU A 10 -50.69 -69.04 19.56
C LEU A 10 -51.29 -69.61 18.24
N ALA A 11 -51.28 -70.94 18.13
CA ALA A 11 -52.18 -71.73 17.28
C ALA A 11 -53.36 -72.23 18.16
N PRO A 12 -54.29 -73.09 17.72
CA PRO A 12 -55.00 -73.23 16.44
C PRO A 12 -56.53 -73.20 16.64
N LEU A 13 -57.33 -72.88 15.63
CA LEU A 13 -58.74 -73.32 15.59
C LEU A 13 -59.04 -74.07 14.29
N LEU A 14 -58.97 -75.39 14.44
CA LEU A 14 -59.52 -76.39 13.52
C LEU A 14 -61.04 -76.18 13.38
N ARG A 15 -61.49 -75.86 12.17
CA ARG A 15 -62.87 -76.13 11.72
C ARG A 15 -62.82 -76.68 10.29
N LYS A 16 -62.88 -78.01 10.17
CA LYS A 16 -63.31 -78.74 8.96
C LYS A 16 -64.79 -79.11 9.12
N PRO A 17 -65.49 -79.56 8.07
CA PRO A 17 -65.42 -79.19 6.65
C PRO A 17 -66.82 -78.81 6.14
N ASP A 18 -66.93 -78.08 5.03
CA ASP A 18 -68.18 -78.16 4.26
C ASP A 18 -67.89 -78.27 2.76
N ARG A 19 -68.41 -79.36 2.20
CA ARG A 19 -68.12 -79.88 0.88
C ARG A 19 -69.31 -79.53 0.00
N LYS A 20 -69.22 -78.44 -0.76
CA LYS A 20 -70.08 -78.14 -1.92
C LYS A 20 -69.18 -77.59 -3.02
N HIS A 21 -68.74 -78.42 -3.95
CA HIS A 21 -69.26 -78.41 -5.32
C HIS A 21 -69.75 -77.01 -5.74
N ASN A 22 -68.89 -76.23 -6.40
CA ASN A 22 -69.30 -75.42 -7.54
C ASN A 22 -68.10 -74.88 -8.33
N ILE A 23 -67.89 -75.47 -9.50
CA ILE A 23 -67.68 -74.78 -10.78
C ILE A 23 -66.65 -73.65 -10.75
N TYR A 24 -65.39 -73.98 -11.04
CA TYR A 24 -64.47 -73.02 -11.65
C TYR A 24 -65.02 -72.65 -13.03
N LYS A 25 -65.86 -71.61 -13.08
CA LYS A 25 -66.08 -70.85 -14.32
C LYS A 25 -64.78 -70.08 -14.58
N PRO A 26 -64.15 -70.20 -15.76
CA PRO A 26 -63.09 -69.28 -16.14
C PRO A 26 -63.69 -67.87 -16.22
N ILE A 27 -63.47 -67.09 -15.16
CA ILE A 27 -63.80 -65.67 -15.11
C ILE A 27 -62.67 -64.97 -15.88
N LEU A 28 -63.05 -64.33 -17.00
CA LEU A 28 -62.24 -63.81 -18.10
C LEU A 28 -61.91 -64.84 -19.19
N GLY A 29 -62.64 -64.76 -20.30
CA GLY A 29 -62.27 -65.40 -21.56
C GLY A 29 -60.93 -64.88 -22.06
N ILE A 30 -60.19 -65.71 -22.80
CA ILE A 30 -58.87 -65.40 -23.36
C ILE A 30 -58.85 -64.03 -24.08
N ASP A 31 -59.97 -63.65 -24.71
CA ASP A 31 -60.14 -62.33 -25.35
C ASP A 31 -60.05 -61.14 -24.38
N THR A 32 -60.55 -61.30 -23.14
CA THR A 32 -60.44 -60.25 -22.12
C THR A 32 -59.03 -60.12 -21.55
N MET A 33 -58.27 -61.22 -21.47
CA MET A 33 -56.85 -61.17 -21.08
C MET A 33 -56.00 -60.51 -22.16
N ASN A 34 -56.23 -60.82 -23.44
CA ASN A 34 -55.49 -60.19 -24.55
C ASN A 34 -55.77 -58.69 -24.65
N LYS A 35 -57.00 -58.24 -24.36
CA LYS A 35 -57.34 -56.81 -24.28
C LYS A 35 -56.66 -56.10 -23.11
N LEU A 36 -56.61 -56.73 -21.94
CA LEU A 36 -55.88 -56.20 -20.78
C LEU A 36 -54.37 -56.14 -21.02
N LEU A 37 -53.80 -57.17 -21.66
CA LEU A 37 -52.38 -57.20 -22.05
C LEU A 37 -52.07 -56.08 -23.06
N MET A 38 -52.93 -55.90 -24.07
CA MET A 38 -52.79 -54.80 -25.04
C MET A 38 -52.87 -53.43 -24.37
N ILE A 39 -53.83 -53.21 -23.45
CA ILE A 39 -53.93 -51.94 -22.72
C ILE A 39 -52.69 -51.72 -21.86
N PHE A 40 -52.16 -52.76 -21.20
CA PHE A 40 -50.97 -52.66 -20.37
C PHE A 40 -49.71 -52.36 -21.21
N VAL A 41 -49.53 -53.04 -22.34
CA VAL A 41 -48.43 -52.79 -23.29
C VAL A 41 -48.54 -51.39 -23.89
N PHE A 42 -49.75 -50.96 -24.26
CA PHE A 42 -49.99 -49.61 -24.77
C PHE A 42 -49.74 -48.55 -23.70
N SER A 43 -50.09 -48.82 -22.44
CA SER A 43 -49.83 -47.92 -21.31
C SER A 43 -48.33 -47.80 -21.01
N ILE A 44 -47.58 -48.90 -21.07
CA ILE A 44 -46.12 -48.90 -20.93
C ILE A 44 -45.47 -48.14 -22.08
N LEU A 45 -45.92 -48.37 -23.32
CA LEU A 45 -45.44 -47.63 -24.49
C LEU A 45 -45.77 -46.14 -24.41
N PHE A 46 -46.96 -45.77 -23.92
CA PHE A 46 -47.34 -44.38 -23.69
C PHE A 46 -46.54 -43.73 -22.55
N LEU A 47 -46.27 -44.44 -21.46
CA LEU A 47 -45.41 -43.96 -20.38
C LEU A 47 -43.95 -43.75 -20.85
N SER A 48 -43.48 -44.53 -21.82
CA SER A 48 -42.13 -44.34 -22.41
C SER A 48 -42.02 -43.15 -23.37
N ILE A 49 -43.14 -42.65 -23.92
CA ILE A 49 -43.15 -41.48 -24.82
C ILE A 49 -43.26 -40.17 -24.02
N VAL A 50 -43.73 -40.21 -22.77
CA VAL A 50 -43.62 -39.10 -21.81
C VAL A 50 -42.34 -39.24 -20.96
N GLY A 51 -41.28 -39.81 -21.54
CA GLY A 51 -39.93 -39.53 -21.10
C GLY A 51 -39.64 -38.09 -21.44
N THR A 52 -39.96 -37.18 -20.52
CA THR A 52 -39.56 -35.78 -20.58
C THR A 52 -38.10 -35.74 -20.99
N ALA A 53 -37.83 -35.14 -22.15
CA ALA A 53 -36.52 -34.56 -22.41
C ALA A 53 -36.32 -33.50 -21.32
N LEU A 54 -35.86 -33.94 -20.14
CA LEU A 54 -35.06 -33.12 -19.28
C LEU A 54 -33.78 -32.95 -20.08
N ALA A 55 -33.81 -31.99 -21.00
CA ALA A 55 -32.59 -31.33 -21.40
C ALA A 55 -32.05 -30.78 -20.08
N ASP A 56 -31.16 -31.54 -19.46
CA ASP A 56 -30.35 -31.07 -18.37
C ASP A 56 -29.58 -29.92 -19.00
N GLU A 57 -30.04 -28.69 -18.75
CA GLU A 57 -29.35 -27.49 -19.20
C GLU A 57 -28.08 -27.47 -18.35
N GLU A 58 -27.04 -28.16 -18.84
CA GLU A 58 -25.74 -28.21 -18.18
C GLU A 58 -25.14 -26.81 -18.27
N THR A 59 -25.52 -25.95 -17.31
CA THR A 59 -24.99 -24.61 -17.22
C THR A 59 -23.57 -24.70 -16.69
N GLY A 60 -22.59 -24.70 -17.60
CA GLY A 60 -21.19 -24.54 -17.25
C GLY A 60 -20.94 -23.15 -16.67
N HIS A 61 -20.54 -23.06 -15.41
CA HIS A 61 -20.12 -21.80 -14.80
C HIS A 61 -18.63 -21.58 -15.04
N VAL A 62 -18.28 -20.46 -15.69
CA VAL A 62 -16.89 -19.99 -15.78
C VAL A 62 -16.66 -19.02 -14.63
N VAL A 63 -15.72 -19.35 -13.74
CA VAL A 63 -15.28 -18.44 -12.67
C VAL A 63 -13.99 -17.76 -13.13
N ILE A 64 -14.00 -16.43 -13.14
CA ILE A 64 -12.82 -15.61 -13.39
C ILE A 64 -12.37 -15.02 -12.06
N HIS A 65 -11.13 -15.29 -11.68
CA HIS A 65 -10.50 -14.69 -10.51
C HIS A 65 -9.61 -13.51 -10.95
N ILE A 66 -9.94 -12.31 -10.51
CA ILE A 66 -9.09 -11.13 -10.68
C ILE A 66 -8.27 -10.96 -9.40
N LYS A 67 -6.95 -10.79 -9.56
CA LYS A 67 -6.04 -10.55 -8.44
C LYS A 67 -5.74 -9.05 -8.34
N ASN A 68 -5.68 -8.55 -7.12
CA ASN A 68 -5.23 -7.19 -6.84
C ASN A 68 -3.73 -7.06 -7.18
N ARG A 69 -3.33 -5.89 -7.71
CA ARG A 69 -1.93 -5.58 -8.02
C ARG A 69 -1.30 -4.90 -6.80
N GLU A 70 -0.05 -5.23 -6.49
CA GLU A 70 0.69 -4.55 -5.44
C GLU A 70 1.12 -3.14 -5.87
N PRO A 71 1.04 -2.13 -4.99
CA PRO A 71 1.51 -0.77 -5.30
C PRO A 71 3.03 -0.76 -5.48
N GLN A 72 3.56 0.15 -6.30
CA GLN A 72 5.00 0.22 -6.61
C GLN A 72 5.54 1.63 -6.37
N ILE A 73 6.70 1.74 -5.72
CA ILE A 73 7.43 3.02 -5.69
C ILE A 73 8.19 3.17 -7.02
N THR A 74 7.97 4.26 -7.73
CA THR A 74 8.65 4.57 -8.99
C THR A 74 9.93 5.37 -8.78
N THR A 75 9.93 6.26 -7.79
CA THR A 75 11.07 7.14 -7.45
C THR A 75 11.12 7.35 -5.94
N ILE A 76 12.33 7.38 -5.38
CA ILE A 76 12.58 7.76 -3.98
C ILE A 76 13.79 8.70 -3.92
N SER A 77 13.72 9.73 -3.10
CA SER A 77 14.81 10.70 -2.89
C SER A 77 14.82 11.21 -1.45
N ILE A 78 15.98 11.72 -1.02
CA ILE A 78 16.14 12.39 0.28
C ILE A 78 16.36 13.87 0.01
N MET A 79 15.59 14.72 0.68
CA MET A 79 15.71 16.18 0.65
C MET A 79 16.15 16.71 2.02
N PRO A 80 16.97 17.78 2.09
CA PRO A 80 17.61 18.45 0.96
C PRO A 80 18.72 17.60 0.32
N GLU A 81 19.06 17.85 -0.95
CA GLU A 81 20.15 17.15 -1.66
C GLU A 81 21.49 17.34 -0.96
N LYS A 82 21.73 18.53 -0.40
CA LYS A 82 22.86 18.83 0.48
C LYS A 82 22.36 18.97 1.91
N ALA A 83 22.63 17.96 2.72
CA ALA A 83 22.26 17.94 4.13
C ALA A 83 23.46 18.20 5.04
N TYR A 84 23.19 18.83 6.17
CA TYR A 84 24.15 19.15 7.24
C TYR A 84 23.58 18.68 8.57
N PRO A 85 24.37 18.55 9.66
CA PRO A 85 23.90 17.99 10.94
C PRO A 85 22.68 18.67 11.58
N ASP A 86 22.38 19.92 11.19
CA ASP A 86 21.22 20.70 11.64
C ASP A 86 20.03 20.64 10.67
N SER A 87 20.12 19.84 9.60
CA SER A 87 19.04 19.67 8.63
C SER A 87 17.97 18.71 9.15
N VAL A 88 16.75 18.88 8.65
CA VAL A 88 15.71 17.85 8.72
C VAL A 88 15.72 17.14 7.38
N LEU A 89 16.04 15.84 7.37
CA LEU A 89 15.92 15.04 6.15
C LEU A 89 14.46 14.66 5.96
N ARG A 90 14.00 14.72 4.72
CA ARG A 90 12.67 14.23 4.31
C ARG A 90 12.84 13.22 3.19
N CYS A 91 12.28 12.03 3.37
CA CYS A 91 12.29 10.98 2.36
C CYS A 91 11.01 11.04 1.53
N VAL A 92 11.18 11.43 0.26
CA VAL A 92 10.07 11.62 -0.68
C VAL A 92 10.01 10.41 -1.60
N ALA A 93 8.87 9.73 -1.63
CA ALA A 93 8.62 8.61 -2.54
C ALA A 93 7.38 8.87 -3.42
N ILE A 94 7.45 8.46 -4.67
CA ILE A 94 6.35 8.55 -5.65
C ILE A 94 5.85 7.13 -5.91
N VAL A 95 4.55 6.91 -5.71
CA VAL A 95 3.89 5.61 -5.86
C VAL A 95 3.08 5.55 -7.16
N ASP A 96 3.15 4.41 -7.85
CA ASP A 96 2.22 3.99 -8.90
C ASP A 96 1.29 2.89 -8.36
N ASP A 97 -0.01 3.15 -8.43
CA ASP A 97 -1.07 2.19 -8.10
C ASP A 97 -2.35 2.53 -8.90
N GLU A 98 -3.34 1.62 -8.93
CA GLU A 98 -4.65 1.92 -9.54
C GLU A 98 -5.42 2.99 -8.74
N ARG A 99 -5.22 3.03 -7.42
CA ARG A 99 -5.78 4.04 -6.50
C ARG A 99 -4.67 4.60 -5.59
N PRO A 100 -3.81 5.49 -6.09
CA PRO A 100 -2.66 6.00 -5.33
C PRO A 100 -3.02 6.68 -4.00
N GLU A 101 -4.21 7.27 -3.90
CA GLU A 101 -4.72 7.92 -2.69
C GLU A 101 -5.04 6.96 -1.54
N ASP A 102 -5.24 5.67 -1.86
CA ASP A 102 -5.50 4.60 -0.89
C ASP A 102 -4.21 3.95 -0.37
N VAL A 103 -3.05 4.38 -0.86
CA VAL A 103 -1.74 3.82 -0.50
C VAL A 103 -1.12 4.64 0.63
N HIS A 104 -0.65 3.95 1.67
CA HIS A 104 0.21 4.55 2.70
C HIS A 104 1.63 4.01 2.58
N LEU A 105 2.60 4.83 3.01
CA LEU A 105 4.02 4.49 2.98
C LEU A 105 4.52 4.21 4.40
N GLU A 106 5.28 3.14 4.54
CA GLU A 106 6.02 2.82 5.75
C GLU A 106 7.50 3.14 5.53
N TYR A 107 8.13 3.77 6.52
CA TYR A 107 9.52 4.22 6.44
C TYR A 107 10.39 3.54 7.48
N SER A 108 11.68 3.40 7.15
CA SER A 108 12.72 3.04 8.09
C SER A 108 14.03 3.69 7.68
N TRP A 109 14.83 4.08 8.66
CA TRP A 109 16.09 4.78 8.43
C TRP A 109 17.27 3.97 8.94
N LYS A 110 18.41 4.12 8.27
CA LYS A 110 19.72 3.64 8.78
C LYS A 110 20.73 4.78 8.79
N ILE A 111 21.52 4.84 9.85
CA ILE A 111 22.66 5.75 9.98
C ILE A 111 23.90 4.88 10.13
N ASN A 112 24.83 4.97 9.18
CA ASN A 112 26.04 4.14 9.11
C ASN A 112 25.73 2.63 9.24
N ALA A 113 24.71 2.18 8.49
CA ALA A 113 24.16 0.81 8.49
C ALA A 113 23.49 0.34 9.80
N ILE A 114 23.36 1.20 10.82
CA ILE A 114 22.63 0.91 12.05
C ILE A 114 21.18 1.39 11.89
N GLU A 115 20.21 0.52 12.20
CA GLU A 115 18.79 0.89 12.15
C GLU A 115 18.44 1.96 13.19
N SER A 116 17.73 2.97 12.73
CA SER A 116 17.11 4.00 13.56
C SER A 116 15.76 3.51 14.09
N VAL A 117 15.33 4.06 15.22
CA VAL A 117 13.97 3.87 15.76
C VAL A 117 12.93 4.72 15.04
N GLU A 118 13.37 5.70 14.25
CA GLU A 118 12.50 6.60 13.50
C GLU A 118 11.82 5.88 12.33
N GLN A 119 10.50 6.04 12.22
CA GLN A 119 9.64 5.38 11.23
C GLN A 119 8.80 6.38 10.41
N SER A 120 8.99 7.69 10.62
CA SER A 120 8.34 8.72 9.81
C SER A 120 9.13 9.05 8.54
N GLU A 121 8.50 9.86 7.68
CA GLU A 121 9.13 10.40 6.47
C GLU A 121 10.28 11.38 6.77
N GLU A 122 10.43 11.84 8.02
CA GLU A 122 11.47 12.78 8.44
C GLU A 122 12.49 12.15 9.37
N LEU A 123 13.75 12.60 9.27
CA LEU A 123 14.83 12.19 10.16
C LEU A 123 15.64 13.40 10.62
N ILE A 124 16.02 13.40 11.89
CA ILE A 124 16.93 14.35 12.54
C ILE A 124 17.96 13.59 13.41
N GLY A 125 19.00 14.29 13.88
CA GLY A 125 19.91 13.74 14.90
C GLY A 125 21.08 12.92 14.35
N PHE A 126 21.62 13.32 13.20
CA PHE A 126 22.81 12.74 12.57
C PHE A 126 24.00 13.69 12.61
N ASN A 127 25.20 13.17 12.43
CA ASN A 127 26.46 13.90 12.48
C ASN A 127 27.04 14.14 11.07
N ALA A 128 28.03 15.03 10.99
CA ALA A 128 28.77 15.21 9.75
C ALA A 128 29.47 13.89 9.37
N ASP A 129 29.54 13.63 8.07
CA ASP A 129 30.10 12.43 7.46
C ASP A 129 29.30 11.13 7.68
N ASP A 130 28.15 11.19 8.37
CA ASP A 130 27.23 10.05 8.46
C ASP A 130 26.68 9.68 7.08
N TYR A 131 26.61 8.37 6.80
CA TYR A 131 25.89 7.81 5.67
C TYR A 131 24.48 7.44 6.09
N VAL A 132 23.48 8.10 5.49
CA VAL A 132 22.07 7.91 5.83
C VAL A 132 21.35 7.20 4.68
N GLU A 133 20.62 6.15 5.01
CA GLU A 133 19.73 5.44 4.09
C GLU A 133 18.28 5.57 4.55
N CYS A 134 17.40 6.01 3.65
CA CYS A 134 15.96 5.90 3.80
C CYS A 134 15.48 4.66 3.06
N ILE A 135 14.65 3.85 3.69
CA ILE A 135 13.99 2.70 3.08
C ILE A 135 12.48 2.93 3.22
N ALA A 136 11.75 2.87 2.11
CA ALA A 136 10.29 2.99 2.10
C ALA A 136 9.63 1.83 1.35
N TYR A 137 8.40 1.47 1.73
CA TYR A 137 7.55 0.56 0.96
C TYR A 137 6.06 0.94 1.04
N PRO A 138 5.30 0.75 -0.04
CA PRO A 138 3.89 1.09 -0.09
C PRO A 138 3.00 -0.07 0.37
N ILE A 139 1.87 0.26 1.00
CA ILE A 139 0.82 -0.68 1.38
C ILE A 139 -0.53 -0.10 0.94
N ASP A 140 -1.31 -0.86 0.17
CA ASP A 140 -2.64 -0.42 -0.28
C ASP A 140 -3.74 -0.67 0.76
N SER A 141 -4.96 -0.22 0.45
CA SER A 141 -6.14 -0.40 1.32
C SER A 141 -6.61 -1.85 1.48
N ALA A 142 -6.16 -2.76 0.60
CA ALA A 142 -6.41 -4.20 0.71
C ALA A 142 -5.32 -4.94 1.51
N GLY A 143 -4.26 -4.24 1.92
CA GLY A 143 -3.10 -4.78 2.63
C GLY A 143 -2.06 -5.44 1.72
N ALA A 144 -2.12 -5.24 0.40
CA ALA A 144 -1.06 -5.65 -0.50
C ALA A 144 0.17 -4.78 -0.27
N VAL A 145 1.34 -5.43 -0.14
CA VAL A 145 2.60 -4.77 0.21
C VAL A 145 3.50 -4.73 -1.01
N GLY A 146 3.94 -3.53 -1.40
CA GLY A 146 4.87 -3.35 -2.49
C GLY A 146 6.33 -3.58 -2.12
N THR A 147 7.20 -3.48 -3.11
CA THR A 147 8.65 -3.67 -2.94
C THR A 147 9.28 -2.53 -2.13
N LYS A 148 10.22 -2.87 -1.24
CA LYS A 148 11.06 -1.90 -0.52
C LYS A 148 12.06 -1.24 -1.47
N ILE A 149 12.14 0.09 -1.46
CA ILE A 149 13.13 0.86 -2.21
C ILE A 149 13.92 1.74 -1.25
N THR A 150 15.20 1.95 -1.58
CA THR A 150 16.15 2.71 -0.76
C THR A 150 16.63 3.96 -1.49
N ALA A 151 16.75 5.07 -0.77
CA ALA A 151 17.54 6.24 -1.13
C ALA A 151 18.67 6.44 -0.11
N SER A 152 19.77 7.06 -0.51
CA SER A 152 20.87 7.35 0.42
C SER A 152 21.50 8.71 0.18
N THR A 153 22.09 9.27 1.22
CA THR A 153 22.85 10.52 1.18
C THR A 153 23.96 10.51 2.23
N THR A 154 24.97 11.36 2.06
CA THR A 154 26.00 11.59 3.07
C THR A 154 25.83 12.98 3.65
N ILE A 155 25.89 13.07 4.98
CA ILE A 155 25.78 14.35 5.68
C ILE A 155 27.08 15.13 5.51
N LEU A 156 26.98 16.33 4.98
CA LEU A 156 28.14 17.17 4.72
C LEU A 156 28.62 17.86 6.01
N ASN A 157 29.94 17.99 6.13
CA ASN A 157 30.52 18.89 7.11
C ASN A 157 30.47 20.33 6.57
N PRO A 158 29.73 21.26 7.20
CA PRO A 158 29.62 22.62 6.68
C PRO A 158 30.99 23.31 6.71
N THR A 159 31.35 23.91 5.58
CA THR A 159 32.58 24.69 5.46
C THR A 159 32.52 25.91 6.39
N PHE A 160 33.69 26.45 6.73
CA PHE A 160 33.75 27.70 7.51
C PHE A 160 32.97 28.85 6.86
N SER A 161 32.94 28.90 5.51
CA SER A 161 32.19 29.90 4.76
C SER A 161 30.68 29.74 4.97
N GLU A 162 30.16 28.52 4.88
CA GLU A 162 28.72 28.24 5.09
C GLU A 162 28.29 28.49 6.53
N LYS A 163 29.16 28.16 7.49
CA LYS A 163 28.96 28.51 8.92
C LYS A 163 28.84 30.02 9.10
N ILE A 164 29.71 30.81 8.49
CA ILE A 164 29.63 32.28 8.55
C ILE A 164 28.36 32.78 7.87
N THR A 165 28.00 32.27 6.70
CA THR A 165 26.78 32.71 6.00
C THR A 165 25.53 32.48 6.85
N LYS A 166 25.40 31.32 7.50
CA LYS A 166 24.29 31.04 8.44
C LYS A 166 24.27 32.02 9.62
N VAL A 167 25.43 32.32 10.21
CA VAL A 167 25.53 33.28 11.32
C VAL A 167 25.13 34.69 10.88
N VAL A 168 25.61 35.14 9.71
CA VAL A 168 25.26 36.46 9.16
C VAL A 168 23.76 36.54 8.87
N LEU A 169 23.16 35.53 8.24
CA LEU A 169 21.71 35.51 7.97
C LEU A 169 20.88 35.53 9.26
N ASN A 170 21.27 34.77 10.28
CA ASN A 170 20.56 34.76 11.57
C ASN A 170 20.64 36.09 12.33
N ILE A 171 21.67 36.91 12.08
CA ILE A 171 21.82 38.24 12.71
C ILE A 171 20.99 39.31 11.98
N PHE A 172 20.74 39.16 10.67
CA PHE A 172 20.14 40.22 9.85
C PHE A 172 18.68 39.99 9.41
N GLY A 173 18.03 38.91 9.85
CA GLY A 173 16.60 38.68 9.62
C GLY A 173 16.30 37.80 8.40
N GLU A 174 15.10 37.22 8.43
CA GLU A 174 14.60 36.11 7.62
C GLU A 174 15.03 36.19 6.15
N ALA A 175 15.86 35.23 5.74
CA ALA A 175 16.41 35.15 4.40
C ALA A 175 15.33 34.67 3.43
N ASP A 176 15.00 35.51 2.45
CA ASP A 176 14.15 35.11 1.32
C ASP A 176 14.95 34.20 0.37
N TYR A 177 14.86 32.89 0.62
CA TYR A 177 15.66 31.86 -0.05
C TYR A 177 15.43 31.79 -1.57
N GLU A 178 14.26 32.18 -2.07
CA GLU A 178 13.97 32.19 -3.52
C GLU A 178 14.86 33.20 -4.26
N LYS A 179 15.11 34.36 -3.64
CA LYS A 179 15.91 35.43 -4.27
C LYS A 179 17.41 35.12 -4.28
N SER A 180 17.86 34.29 -3.35
CA SER A 180 19.25 33.80 -3.27
C SER A 180 19.59 32.88 -4.45
N ALA A 181 18.66 32.03 -4.90
CA ALA A 181 18.92 31.07 -5.97
C ALA A 181 19.05 31.74 -7.35
N GLU A 182 18.34 32.84 -7.57
CA GLU A 182 18.39 33.58 -8.84
C GLU A 182 19.69 34.39 -9.01
N LEU A 183 20.26 34.91 -7.92
CA LEU A 183 21.53 35.65 -7.94
C LEU A 183 22.75 34.75 -8.16
N ASP A 184 22.70 33.50 -7.69
CA ASP A 184 23.79 32.52 -7.90
C ASP A 184 23.87 32.11 -9.39
N ASN A 185 22.73 31.97 -10.06
CA ASN A 185 22.65 31.73 -11.51
C ASN A 185 23.15 32.91 -12.36
N GLN A 186 23.20 34.13 -11.80
CA GLN A 186 23.75 35.31 -12.47
C GLN A 186 25.27 35.50 -12.21
N GLY A 187 25.92 34.55 -11.52
CA GLY A 187 27.34 34.65 -11.18
C GLY A 187 27.67 35.77 -10.19
N LEU A 188 26.64 36.30 -9.52
CA LEU A 188 26.75 37.37 -8.53
C LEU A 188 26.75 36.74 -7.13
N SER A 189 27.91 36.27 -6.68
CA SER A 189 28.12 35.90 -5.28
C SER A 189 28.26 37.15 -4.36
N ALA A 190 27.50 38.20 -4.63
CA ALA A 190 27.46 39.41 -3.83
C ALA A 190 26.35 39.28 -2.79
N VAL A 191 26.73 39.27 -1.51
CA VAL A 191 25.79 39.34 -0.38
C VAL A 191 25.13 40.71 -0.39
N THR A 192 24.00 40.84 -1.10
CA THR A 192 23.13 42.02 -1.03
C THR A 192 22.11 41.81 0.08
N GLY A 193 22.53 42.09 1.32
CA GLY A 193 21.58 42.23 2.42
C GLY A 193 20.79 43.54 2.25
N HIS A 194 19.48 43.46 2.07
CA HIS A 194 18.58 44.61 2.21
C HIS A 194 18.19 44.71 3.68
N VAL A 195 18.69 45.71 4.40
CA VAL A 195 18.37 45.88 5.81
C VAL A 195 17.14 46.77 5.95
N ILE A 196 16.00 46.18 6.29
CA ILE A 196 14.78 46.91 6.62
C ILE A 196 14.85 47.23 8.12
N TYR A 197 15.09 48.50 8.45
CA TYR A 197 15.04 48.99 9.83
C TYR A 197 13.70 49.65 10.09
N GLU A 198 12.76 48.94 10.71
CA GLU A 198 11.62 49.59 11.36
C GLU A 198 11.94 49.83 12.85
N GLY A 199 12.09 51.10 13.24
CA GLY A 199 11.78 51.51 14.61
C GLY A 199 12.91 51.63 15.65
N ILE A 200 14.17 51.93 15.29
CA ILE A 200 15.21 52.27 16.28
C ILE A 200 15.76 53.69 16.09
N GLY A 201 15.81 54.47 17.19
CA GLY A 201 16.17 55.89 17.19
C GLY A 201 17.55 56.20 16.59
N GLU A 202 17.66 57.41 16.02
CA GLU A 202 18.69 57.88 15.08
C GLU A 202 20.15 57.68 15.52
N THR A 203 20.45 57.53 16.81
CA THR A 203 21.84 57.42 17.32
C THR A 203 22.44 56.01 17.24
N ASN A 204 21.62 54.95 17.17
CA ASN A 204 22.12 53.55 17.13
C ASN A 204 22.30 53.02 15.69
N ILE A 205 21.77 53.74 14.71
CA ILE A 205 21.85 53.36 13.28
C ILE A 205 23.28 53.53 12.76
N ALA A 206 23.97 54.60 13.15
CA ALA A 206 25.32 54.88 12.67
C ALA A 206 26.33 53.80 13.07
N TRP A 207 26.29 53.34 14.33
CA TRP A 207 27.18 52.28 14.80
C TRP A 207 26.88 50.94 14.13
N SER A 208 25.61 50.62 13.93
CA SER A 208 25.19 49.39 13.25
C SER A 208 25.66 49.37 11.79
N LEU A 209 25.52 50.50 11.07
CA LEU A 209 26.04 50.63 9.71
C LEU A 209 27.57 50.55 9.64
N ILE A 210 28.29 51.16 10.59
CA ILE A 210 29.75 51.07 10.65
C ILE A 210 30.20 49.62 10.85
N VAL A 211 29.53 48.89 11.76
CA VAL A 211 29.83 47.47 12.01
C VAL A 211 29.53 46.63 10.76
N ILE A 212 28.41 46.87 10.08
CA ILE A 212 28.06 46.17 8.82
C ILE A 212 29.10 46.45 7.73
N VAL A 213 29.45 47.71 7.50
CA VAL A 213 30.47 48.09 6.49
C VAL A 213 31.82 47.47 6.82
N PHE A 214 32.20 47.41 8.10
CA PHE A 214 33.43 46.78 8.54
C PHE A 214 33.43 45.27 8.32
N ILE A 215 32.32 44.58 8.63
CA ILE A 215 32.15 43.15 8.37
C ILE A 215 32.23 42.86 6.87
N LEU A 216 31.53 43.63 6.04
CA LEU A 216 31.58 43.48 4.57
C LEU A 216 32.99 43.72 4.01
N ALA A 217 33.72 44.70 4.56
CA ALA A 217 35.11 44.94 4.18
C ALA A 217 36.02 43.75 4.54
N LEU A 218 35.86 43.15 5.73
CA LEU A 218 36.61 41.97 6.15
C LEU A 218 36.32 40.75 5.25
N ILE A 219 35.05 40.54 4.89
CA ILE A 219 34.66 39.47 3.96
C ILE A 219 35.34 39.67 2.61
N ASN A 220 35.29 40.89 2.05
CA ASN A 220 35.95 41.21 0.77
C ASN A 220 37.47 40.99 0.83
N VAL A 221 38.13 41.41 1.91
CA VAL A 221 39.57 41.16 2.10
C VAL A 221 39.88 39.66 2.12
N ASN A 222 39.10 38.87 2.84
CA ASN A 222 39.28 37.41 2.92
C ASN A 222 39.11 36.74 1.54
N LEU A 223 38.08 37.13 0.77
CA LEU A 223 37.87 36.63 -0.58
C LEU A 223 39.04 36.94 -1.52
N VAL A 224 39.58 38.16 -1.46
CA VAL A 224 40.75 38.57 -2.26
C VAL A 224 42.00 37.78 -1.86
N LEU A 225 42.24 37.60 -0.57
CA LEU A 225 43.38 36.81 -0.07
C LEU A 225 43.28 35.35 -0.53
N ARG A 226 42.09 34.75 -0.47
CA ARG A 226 41.86 33.38 -0.93
C ARG A 226 42.03 33.23 -2.44
N HIS A 227 41.67 34.23 -3.23
CA HIS A 227 41.93 34.22 -4.68
C HIS A 227 43.43 34.31 -4.99
N ARG A 228 44.18 35.14 -4.24
CA ARG A 228 45.64 35.26 -4.41
C ARG A 228 46.39 34.00 -4.00
N ALA A 229 45.94 33.29 -2.96
CA ALA A 229 46.59 32.06 -2.50
C ALA A 229 46.41 30.87 -3.46
N LYS A 230 45.54 30.98 -4.47
CA LYS A 230 45.31 29.94 -5.49
C LYS A 230 46.07 30.18 -6.80
N LYS A 231 46.81 31.28 -6.93
CA LYS A 231 47.70 31.57 -8.06
C LYS A 231 49.15 31.36 -7.62
#